data_AF-A0A0Q7ET85-F1
#
_entry.id   AF-A0A0Q7ET85-F1
#
_cell.length_a   1.000
_cell.length_b   1.000
_cell.length_c   1.000
_cell.angle_alpha   90.00
_cell.angle_beta   90.00
_cell.angle_gamma   90.00
#
_symmetry.space_group_name_H-M   'P 1'
#
loop_
_entity.id
_entity.type
_entity.pdbx_description
1 polymer ?
#
loop_
_entity_poly.entity_id
_entity_poly.type
_entity_poly.pdbx_seq_one_letter_code
_entity_poly.pdbx_strand_id
1 'polypeptide(L)'
;MANLQHLAAVAAMAGLGLAACGKPQEQAKAPEPAAPAAPAATVTVYACDDGRTVRASYPNPDTAVVEIDGKSSTLKIAISASGARYTGDGYQWWTKGMSQGQLSPLAAGEDIATAPGVNCKAPEAGAVAPPPPGSPGGLPDDKTPISEGPFTPDGAQGAANVVQTYYALLGDKKYQQAWNLWSDGGKASGMTAQAFAASFDKYESYNAQIGAPGAIEGGAGSMFVTVPVVIYGKLKTGAPVHMKGDVNLRRVNDVPGATDEQRKWHIADTALKPSPGG
;
A
#
# COMPACT_ATOMS: atom_id res chain seq x y z
N MET A 1 -22.25 48.86 69.02
CA MET A 1 -21.70 50.18 69.34
C MET A 1 -20.45 50.38 68.51
N ALA A 2 -20.35 51.51 67.78
CA ALA A 2 -19.14 52.14 67.22
C ALA A 2 -18.28 51.36 66.18
N ASN A 3 -17.66 51.96 65.18
CA ASN A 3 -17.83 53.25 64.50
C ASN A 3 -17.07 53.21 63.16
N LEU A 4 -17.58 54.01 62.21
CA LEU A 4 -17.14 54.38 60.86
C LEU A 4 -15.69 54.91 60.77
N GLN A 5 -15.00 54.71 59.62
CA GLN A 5 -13.98 55.57 58.95
C GLN A 5 -13.64 54.91 57.58
N HIS A 6 -13.52 55.51 56.39
CA HIS A 6 -13.49 56.89 55.88
C HIS A 6 -13.93 56.94 54.39
N LEU A 7 -14.58 58.06 54.01
CA LEU A 7 -14.77 58.64 52.66
C LEU A 7 -13.42 59.04 52.01
N ALA A 8 -13.21 59.40 50.74
CA ALA A 8 -13.89 59.38 49.43
C ALA A 8 -12.90 60.05 48.43
N ALA A 9 -13.01 59.81 47.12
CA ALA A 9 -12.97 60.87 46.08
C ALA A 9 -13.09 60.28 44.67
N VAL A 10 -13.95 60.93 43.88
CA VAL A 10 -14.40 60.63 42.53
C VAL A 10 -13.56 61.42 41.51
N ALA A 11 -13.34 60.86 40.32
CA ALA A 11 -13.06 61.65 39.12
C ALA A 11 -13.85 61.09 37.93
N ALA A 12 -14.68 61.94 37.36
CA ALA A 12 -15.50 61.69 36.17
C ALA A 12 -14.73 62.07 34.89
N MET A 13 -14.95 61.34 33.79
CA MET A 13 -14.73 61.85 32.44
C MET A 13 -15.85 61.37 31.50
N ALA A 14 -16.42 62.32 30.77
CA ALA A 14 -17.40 62.17 29.70
C ALA A 14 -16.70 62.10 28.33
N GLY A 15 -17.29 61.42 27.34
CA GLY A 15 -16.84 61.51 25.94
C GLY A 15 -17.52 60.52 24.97
N LEU A 16 -18.09 61.08 23.90
CA LEU A 16 -18.92 60.51 22.83
C LEU A 16 -18.34 59.31 22.05
N GLY A 17 -19.22 58.48 21.46
CA GLY A 17 -18.82 57.54 20.39
C GLY A 17 -19.97 56.76 19.73
N LEU A 18 -20.60 57.39 18.72
CA LEU A 18 -21.14 56.81 17.47
C LEU A 18 -21.97 55.50 17.48
N ALA A 19 -23.25 55.67 17.15
CA ALA A 19 -24.10 54.61 16.60
C ALA A 19 -23.61 54.20 15.20
N ALA A 20 -23.24 52.93 15.03
CA ALA A 20 -23.06 52.29 13.74
C ALA A 20 -23.82 50.96 13.75
N CYS A 21 -24.70 50.77 12.75
CA CYS A 21 -25.53 49.58 12.56
C CYS A 21 -24.67 48.31 12.44
N GLY A 22 -24.55 47.56 13.54
CA GLY A 22 -24.05 46.19 13.52
C GLY A 22 -25.18 45.24 13.11
N LYS A 23 -25.02 44.55 11.99
CA LYS A 23 -25.87 43.43 11.56
C LYS A 23 -25.96 42.39 12.70
N PRO A 24 -27.11 41.73 12.92
CA PRO A 24 -27.19 40.55 13.78
C PRO A 24 -26.09 39.59 13.38
N GLN A 25 -25.22 39.22 14.31
CA GLN A 25 -24.19 38.23 14.06
C GLN A 25 -24.89 36.90 13.79
N GLU A 26 -24.93 36.51 12.52
CA GLU A 26 -25.18 35.15 12.11
C GLU A 26 -24.15 34.28 12.83
N GLN A 27 -24.65 33.56 13.82
CA GLN A 27 -23.88 32.73 14.71
C GLN A 27 -23.18 31.68 13.86
N ALA A 28 -21.87 31.85 13.69
CA ALA A 28 -21.05 30.90 12.95
C ALA A 28 -21.25 29.52 13.59
N LYS A 29 -21.97 28.64 12.88
CA LYS A 29 -22.11 27.24 13.24
C LYS A 29 -20.68 26.70 13.39
N ALA A 30 -20.37 26.15 14.56
CA ALA A 30 -19.13 25.43 14.79
C ALA A 30 -18.92 24.44 13.62
N PRO A 31 -17.69 24.30 13.10
CA PRO A 31 -17.42 23.39 12.00
C PRO A 31 -17.93 22.01 12.41
N GLU A 32 -18.89 21.51 11.63
CA GLU A 32 -19.40 20.15 11.75
C GLU A 32 -18.19 19.21 11.71
N PRO A 33 -18.05 18.26 12.65
CA PRO A 33 -16.91 17.35 12.67
C PRO A 33 -16.79 16.74 11.28
N ALA A 34 -15.65 16.98 10.62
CA ALA A 34 -15.39 16.39 9.32
C ALA A 34 -15.69 14.89 9.41
N ALA A 35 -16.63 14.43 8.59
CA ALA A 35 -16.93 13.02 8.47
C ALA A 35 -15.59 12.26 8.34
N PRO A 36 -15.41 11.11 9.03
CA PRO A 36 -14.17 10.37 8.98
C PRO A 36 -13.80 10.15 7.52
N ALA A 37 -12.60 10.60 7.14
CA ALA A 37 -12.10 10.47 5.78
C ALA A 37 -12.28 9.00 5.38
N ALA A 38 -13.03 8.77 4.30
CA ALA A 38 -13.14 7.45 3.70
C ALA A 38 -11.70 6.89 3.50
N PRO A 39 -11.48 5.58 3.67
CA PRO A 39 -10.16 4.99 3.50
C PRO A 39 -9.58 5.46 2.17
N ALA A 40 -8.33 5.93 2.20
CA ALA A 40 -7.67 6.52 1.04
C ALA A 40 -7.69 5.52 -0.11
N ALA A 41 -8.55 5.77 -1.09
CA ALA A 41 -8.62 4.98 -2.29
C ALA A 41 -7.28 5.03 -2.99
N THR A 42 -6.84 3.90 -3.51
CA THR A 42 -5.55 3.80 -4.18
C THR A 42 -5.53 4.65 -5.43
N VAL A 43 -4.48 5.46 -5.57
CA VAL A 43 -4.28 6.34 -6.71
C VAL A 43 -3.47 5.59 -7.78
N THR A 44 -4.05 5.46 -8.96
CA THR A 44 -3.35 5.05 -10.18
C THR A 44 -2.93 6.30 -10.95
N VAL A 45 -1.66 6.37 -11.35
CA VAL A 45 -1.11 7.46 -12.14
C VAL A 45 -1.16 7.07 -13.61
N TYR A 46 -1.70 7.90 -14.49
CA TYR A 46 -1.76 7.67 -15.93
C TYR A 46 -0.95 8.74 -16.66
N ALA A 47 -0.10 8.32 -17.60
CA ALA A 47 0.59 9.20 -18.54
C ALA A 47 -0.26 9.36 -19.81
N CYS A 48 -0.56 10.59 -20.20
CA CYS A 48 -1.39 10.90 -21.37
C CYS A 48 -0.54 11.23 -22.61
N ASP A 49 -1.10 10.97 -23.79
CA ASP A 49 -0.43 11.21 -25.08
C ASP A 49 -0.03 12.68 -25.30
N ASP A 50 -0.67 13.62 -24.61
CA ASP A 50 -0.38 15.06 -24.64
C ASP A 50 0.65 15.50 -23.58
N GLY A 51 1.23 14.55 -22.84
CA GLY A 51 2.22 14.81 -21.80
C GLY A 51 1.63 15.10 -20.41
N ARG A 52 0.31 15.22 -20.26
CA ARG A 52 -0.32 15.38 -18.93
C ARG A 52 -0.27 14.09 -18.12
N THR A 53 -0.42 14.25 -16.81
CA THR A 53 -0.58 13.15 -15.87
C THR A 53 -1.96 13.22 -15.23
N VAL A 54 -2.67 12.08 -15.21
CA VAL A 54 -3.95 11.95 -14.50
C VAL A 54 -3.75 11.01 -13.31
N ARG A 55 -4.07 11.47 -12.11
CA ARG A 55 -4.07 10.65 -10.89
C ARG A 55 -5.50 10.27 -10.56
N ALA A 56 -5.88 9.01 -10.77
CA ALA A 56 -7.25 8.55 -10.54
C ALA A 56 -7.32 7.57 -9.37
N SER A 57 -8.29 7.76 -8.48
CA SER A 57 -8.65 6.79 -7.44
C SER A 57 -10.15 6.50 -7.47
N TYR A 58 -10.53 5.33 -6.96
CA TYR A 58 -11.92 4.85 -7.04
C TYR A 58 -12.38 4.41 -5.65
N PRO A 59 -12.87 5.33 -4.82
CA PRO A 59 -13.31 5.01 -3.46
C PRO A 59 -14.48 4.01 -3.41
N ASN A 60 -15.28 3.98 -4.48
CA ASN A 60 -16.37 3.04 -4.70
C ASN A 60 -16.65 2.92 -6.21
N PRO A 61 -17.46 1.95 -6.65
CA PRO A 61 -17.76 1.76 -8.07
C PRO A 61 -18.41 2.96 -8.76
N ASP A 62 -19.07 3.83 -8.00
CA ASP A 62 -19.86 4.95 -8.54
C ASP A 62 -19.10 6.28 -8.56
N THR A 63 -17.85 6.30 -8.06
CA THR A 63 -17.10 7.53 -7.82
C THR A 63 -15.64 7.36 -8.25
N ALA A 64 -15.17 8.28 -9.09
CA ALA A 64 -13.76 8.44 -9.40
C ALA A 64 -13.29 9.81 -8.91
N VAL A 65 -12.19 9.85 -8.17
CA VAL A 65 -11.50 11.10 -7.84
C VAL A 65 -10.32 11.21 -8.79
N VAL A 66 -10.33 12.21 -9.66
CA VAL A 66 -9.26 12.47 -10.63
C VAL A 66 -8.53 13.75 -10.24
N GLU A 67 -7.21 13.72 -10.26
CA GLU A 67 -6.36 14.90 -10.11
C GLU A 67 -5.62 15.15 -11.42
N ILE A 68 -5.81 16.35 -11.97
CA ILE A 68 -5.30 16.81 -13.26
C ILE A 68 -4.69 18.20 -13.02
N ASP A 69 -3.42 18.39 -13.39
CA ASP A 69 -2.70 19.66 -13.19
C ASP A 69 -2.77 20.20 -11.73
N GLY A 70 -2.79 19.28 -10.75
CA GLY A 70 -2.89 19.59 -9.32
C GLY A 70 -4.31 19.92 -8.84
N LYS A 71 -5.32 19.93 -9.72
CA LYS A 71 -6.72 20.11 -9.35
C LYS A 71 -7.41 18.76 -9.22
N SER A 72 -7.99 18.50 -8.05
CA SER A 72 -8.81 17.31 -7.80
C SER A 72 -10.28 17.58 -8.13
N SER A 73 -10.89 16.64 -8.87
CA SER A 73 -12.29 16.64 -9.27
C SER A 73 -12.93 15.31 -8.88
N THR A 74 -14.17 15.35 -8.39
CA THR A 74 -14.92 14.15 -8.03
C THR A 74 -15.95 13.87 -9.12
N LEU A 75 -15.76 12.77 -9.83
CA LEU A 75 -16.59 12.34 -10.94
C LEU A 75 -17.53 11.22 -10.51
N LYS A 76 -18.71 11.16 -11.13
CA LYS A 76 -19.72 10.12 -10.90
C LYS A 76 -19.80 9.15 -12.07
N ILE A 77 -20.06 7.88 -11.78
CA ILE A 77 -20.23 6.86 -12.81
C ILE A 77 -21.34 7.27 -13.78
N ALA A 78 -21.07 7.09 -15.07
CA ALA A 78 -21.99 7.35 -16.16
C ALA A 78 -22.11 6.08 -17.03
N ILE A 79 -23.21 5.98 -17.76
CA ILE A 79 -23.48 4.85 -18.66
C ILE A 79 -22.33 4.73 -19.67
N SER A 80 -21.83 3.51 -19.87
CA SER A 80 -20.75 3.17 -20.79
C SER A 80 -21.02 1.85 -21.48
N ALA A 81 -20.65 1.74 -22.77
CA ALA A 81 -20.80 0.52 -23.54
C ALA A 81 -19.69 -0.52 -23.26
N SER A 82 -18.52 -0.06 -22.82
CA SER A 82 -17.37 -0.91 -22.46
C SER A 82 -16.49 -0.15 -21.48
N GLY A 83 -15.98 -0.81 -20.45
CA GLY A 83 -15.19 -0.12 -19.41
C GLY A 83 -16.04 0.77 -18.49
N ALA A 84 -15.38 1.49 -17.60
CA ALA A 84 -16.03 2.40 -16.67
C ALA A 84 -15.89 3.85 -17.17
N ARG A 85 -16.97 4.63 -17.11
CA ARG A 85 -16.98 6.05 -17.44
C ARG A 85 -17.39 6.83 -16.23
N TYR A 86 -16.70 7.92 -15.95
CA TYR A 86 -17.04 8.87 -14.90
C TYR A 86 -17.10 10.27 -15.48
N THR A 87 -18.08 11.07 -15.07
CA THR A 87 -18.28 12.44 -15.54
C THR A 87 -18.49 13.40 -14.37
N GLY A 88 -18.08 14.65 -14.55
CA GLY A 88 -18.17 15.69 -13.52
C GLY A 88 -17.12 16.79 -13.72
N ASP A 89 -17.35 17.97 -13.15
CA ASP A 89 -16.39 19.08 -13.13
C ASP A 89 -15.78 19.46 -14.50
N GLY A 90 -16.55 19.28 -15.59
CA GLY A 90 -16.10 19.56 -16.97
C GLY A 90 -15.21 18.48 -17.59
N TYR A 91 -15.12 17.30 -16.99
CA TYR A 91 -14.34 16.18 -17.48
C TYR A 91 -15.18 14.91 -17.64
N GLN A 92 -14.79 14.11 -18.63
CA GLN A 92 -15.10 12.70 -18.72
C GLN A 92 -13.80 11.91 -18.56
N TRP A 93 -13.80 10.98 -17.62
CA TRP A 93 -12.74 10.01 -17.41
C TRP A 93 -13.26 8.62 -17.74
N TRP A 94 -12.74 8.01 -18.80
CA TRP A 94 -13.09 6.64 -19.20
C TRP A 94 -11.91 5.71 -18.97
N THR A 95 -12.14 4.51 -18.44
CA THR A 95 -11.10 3.50 -18.26
C THR A 95 -11.50 2.12 -18.77
N LYS A 96 -10.50 1.37 -19.22
CA LYS A 96 -10.64 -0.03 -19.61
C LYS A 96 -9.53 -0.87 -19.00
N GLY A 97 -9.94 -1.87 -18.20
CA GLY A 97 -9.01 -2.79 -17.53
C GLY A 97 -8.03 -2.10 -16.57
N MET A 98 -8.31 -0.85 -16.15
CA MET A 98 -7.47 -0.01 -15.29
C MET A 98 -6.05 0.29 -15.81
N SER A 99 -5.66 -0.25 -16.97
CA SER A 99 -4.39 0.02 -17.66
C SER A 99 -4.52 1.07 -18.76
N GLN A 100 -5.72 1.22 -19.33
CA GLN A 100 -6.06 2.23 -20.32
C GLN A 100 -7.03 3.24 -19.71
N GLY A 101 -6.78 4.51 -20.00
CA GLY A 101 -7.63 5.64 -19.68
C GLY A 101 -7.83 6.54 -20.88
N GLN A 102 -8.88 7.36 -20.85
CA GLN A 102 -9.08 8.45 -21.80
C GLN A 102 -9.70 9.63 -21.06
N LEU A 103 -9.03 10.78 -21.14
CA LEU A 103 -9.49 12.04 -20.58
C LEU A 103 -10.10 12.91 -21.68
N SER A 104 -11.39 13.21 -21.57
CA SER A 104 -12.08 14.10 -22.51
C SER A 104 -12.65 15.31 -21.77
N PRO A 105 -12.67 16.51 -22.39
CA PRO A 105 -13.46 17.62 -21.87
C PRO A 105 -14.95 17.31 -22.03
N LEU A 106 -15.76 17.71 -21.04
CA LEU A 106 -17.20 17.55 -21.02
C LEU A 106 -17.86 18.92 -21.08
N ALA A 107 -18.66 19.19 -22.11
CA ALA A 107 -19.35 20.47 -22.23
C ALA A 107 -20.53 20.58 -21.26
N ALA A 108 -20.96 21.81 -20.95
CA ALA A 108 -22.11 22.04 -20.07
C ALA A 108 -23.38 21.42 -20.68
N GLY A 109 -24.05 20.55 -19.91
CA GLY A 109 -25.25 19.84 -20.35
C GLY A 109 -24.98 18.52 -21.10
N GLU A 110 -23.72 18.12 -21.28
CA GLU A 110 -23.38 16.79 -21.81
C GLU A 110 -23.26 15.76 -20.68
N ASP A 111 -23.85 14.58 -20.90
CA ASP A 111 -23.64 13.40 -20.04
C ASP A 111 -22.51 12.48 -20.56
N ILE A 112 -22.17 12.61 -21.83
CA ILE A 112 -21.08 11.89 -22.51
C ILE A 112 -20.34 12.91 -23.36
N ALA A 113 -19.02 12.97 -23.21
CA ALA A 113 -18.19 13.91 -23.96
C ALA A 113 -18.22 13.61 -25.46
N THR A 114 -18.60 14.60 -26.26
CA THR A 114 -18.55 14.51 -27.74
C THR A 114 -17.17 14.92 -28.27
N ALA A 115 -16.43 15.72 -27.51
CA ALA A 115 -15.09 16.16 -27.85
C ALA A 115 -14.08 15.00 -27.82
N PRO A 116 -13.04 15.02 -28.69
CA PRO A 116 -12.02 13.99 -28.69
C PRO A 116 -11.30 13.95 -27.34
N GLY A 117 -11.10 12.74 -26.82
CA GLY A 117 -10.32 12.49 -25.62
C GLY A 117 -8.84 12.29 -25.92
N VAL A 118 -8.01 12.54 -24.92
CA VAL A 118 -6.59 12.20 -24.91
C VAL A 118 -6.46 10.82 -24.27
N ASN A 119 -5.80 9.88 -24.96
CA ASN A 119 -5.56 8.57 -24.36
C ASN A 119 -4.49 8.70 -23.28
N CYS A 120 -4.70 7.96 -22.20
CA CYS A 120 -3.77 7.87 -21.11
C CYS A 120 -3.50 6.41 -20.80
N LYS A 121 -2.28 6.09 -20.44
CA LYS A 121 -1.88 4.74 -20.05
C LYS A 121 -1.42 4.79 -18.61
N ALA A 122 -1.96 3.89 -17.78
CA ALA A 122 -1.30 3.61 -16.52
C ALA A 122 0.12 3.12 -16.85
N PRO A 123 1.12 3.30 -15.97
CA PRO A 123 2.31 2.49 -16.07
C PRO A 123 1.82 1.04 -16.17
N GLU A 124 2.29 0.31 -17.17
CA GLU A 124 2.04 -1.12 -17.21
C GLU A 124 2.38 -1.67 -15.83
N ALA A 125 1.57 -2.61 -15.32
CA ALA A 125 1.87 -3.33 -14.10
C ALA A 125 3.13 -4.23 -14.23
N GLY A 126 4.09 -3.83 -15.06
CA GLY A 126 5.45 -4.33 -15.19
C GLY A 126 6.46 -3.33 -14.60
N ALA A 127 6.13 -2.70 -13.48
CA ALA A 127 7.17 -2.03 -12.72
C ALA A 127 8.11 -3.10 -12.15
N VAL A 128 9.30 -3.13 -12.74
CA VAL A 128 10.56 -3.69 -12.22
C VAL A 128 10.88 -3.15 -10.81
N ALA A 129 10.12 -2.16 -10.32
CA ALA A 129 10.10 -1.72 -8.95
C ALA A 129 8.75 -2.09 -8.29
N PRO A 130 8.78 -2.70 -7.11
CA PRO A 130 7.59 -3.08 -6.38
C PRO A 130 6.84 -1.86 -5.81
N PRO A 131 5.51 -1.98 -5.59
CA PRO A 131 4.69 -0.88 -5.07
C PRO A 131 5.15 -0.42 -3.67
N PRO A 132 5.09 0.88 -3.35
CA PRO A 132 5.51 1.38 -2.04
C PRO A 132 4.74 0.72 -0.87
N PRO A 133 5.36 0.56 0.32
CA PRO A 133 4.63 0.12 1.52
C PRO A 133 3.35 0.94 1.74
N GLY A 134 2.25 0.27 2.08
CA GLY A 134 0.93 0.90 2.29
C GLY A 134 0.03 1.02 1.07
N SER A 135 0.54 0.74 -0.13
CA SER A 135 -0.28 0.69 -1.34
C SER A 135 -0.81 -0.74 -1.61
N PRO A 136 -1.91 -0.93 -2.36
CA PRO A 136 -2.38 -2.26 -2.72
C PRO A 136 -1.32 -3.06 -3.46
N GLY A 137 -1.16 -4.31 -3.06
CA GLY A 137 -0.10 -5.18 -3.54
C GLY A 137 1.25 -4.94 -2.87
N GLY A 138 1.47 -3.79 -2.22
CA GLY A 138 2.66 -3.50 -1.43
C GLY A 138 2.70 -4.18 -0.07
N LEU A 139 3.87 -4.15 0.55
CA LEU A 139 4.03 -4.54 1.96
C LEU A 139 3.20 -3.62 2.88
N PRO A 140 2.85 -4.06 4.11
CA PRO A 140 2.23 -3.19 5.10
C PRO A 140 3.06 -1.90 5.28
N ASP A 141 2.39 -0.76 5.49
CA ASP A 141 3.09 0.49 5.84
C ASP A 141 3.48 0.49 7.31
N ASP A 142 4.38 -0.42 7.68
CA ASP A 142 4.90 -0.49 9.02
C ASP A 142 5.98 0.59 9.20
N LYS A 143 5.59 1.67 9.89
CA LYS A 143 6.48 2.75 10.30
C LYS A 143 7.11 2.51 11.68
N THR A 144 6.89 1.34 12.27
CA THR A 144 7.48 1.00 13.57
C THR A 144 9.00 1.08 13.42
N PRO A 145 9.69 1.86 14.27
CA PRO A 145 11.14 1.90 14.25
C PRO A 145 11.69 0.48 14.37
N ILE A 146 12.53 0.10 13.41
CA ILE A 146 13.32 -1.13 13.51
C ILE A 146 14.12 -1.07 14.81
N SER A 147 14.06 -2.15 15.59
CA SER A 147 14.83 -2.26 16.82
C SER A 147 16.32 -2.04 16.52
N GLU A 148 16.94 -1.05 17.17
CA GLU A 148 18.39 -0.81 17.11
C GLU A 148 19.19 -1.82 17.95
N GLY A 149 18.52 -2.83 18.53
CA GLY A 149 19.17 -3.94 19.21
C GLY A 149 20.10 -4.74 18.29
N PRO A 150 21.12 -5.40 18.84
CA PRO A 150 22.04 -6.19 18.04
C PRO A 150 21.31 -7.31 17.30
N PHE A 151 21.68 -7.54 16.04
CA PHE A 151 21.19 -8.68 15.26
C PHE A 151 21.56 -9.99 15.97
N THR A 152 20.55 -10.82 16.24
CA THR A 152 20.78 -12.21 16.65
C THR A 152 20.29 -13.15 15.54
N PRO A 153 21.11 -14.14 15.10
CA PRO A 153 20.72 -15.09 14.06
C PRO A 153 19.47 -15.91 14.41
N ASP A 154 19.15 -15.97 15.70
CA ASP A 154 18.18 -16.87 16.28
C ASP A 154 16.89 -16.13 16.70
N GLY A 155 16.86 -14.79 16.57
CA GLY A 155 15.71 -13.92 16.76
C GLY A 155 14.90 -13.65 15.48
N ALA A 156 13.90 -12.78 15.56
CA ALA A 156 13.00 -12.46 14.44
C ALA A 156 13.71 -11.87 13.21
N GLN A 157 14.72 -11.02 13.43
CA GLN A 157 15.56 -10.48 12.34
C GLN A 157 16.42 -11.56 11.68
N GLY A 158 16.86 -12.57 12.45
CA GLY A 158 17.50 -13.76 11.91
C GLY A 158 16.60 -14.54 10.95
N ALA A 159 15.32 -14.69 11.29
CA ALA A 159 14.31 -15.28 10.41
C ALA A 159 14.12 -14.47 9.12
N ALA A 160 14.00 -13.14 9.21
CA ALA A 160 13.93 -12.26 8.04
C ALA A 160 15.18 -12.38 7.14
N ASN A 161 16.38 -12.50 7.73
CA ASN A 161 17.62 -12.69 6.98
C ASN A 161 17.64 -14.02 6.19
N VAL A 162 17.03 -15.09 6.72
CA VAL A 162 16.85 -16.35 5.95
C VAL A 162 15.97 -16.12 4.73
N VAL A 163 14.86 -15.37 4.88
CA VAL A 163 13.97 -15.04 3.76
C VAL A 163 14.66 -14.16 2.72
N GLN A 164 15.41 -13.15 3.16
CA GLN A 164 16.21 -12.30 2.27
C GLN A 164 17.24 -13.14 1.48
N THR A 165 17.95 -14.03 2.16
CA THR A 165 18.92 -14.94 1.53
C THR A 165 18.23 -15.85 0.53
N TYR A 166 17.09 -16.43 0.88
CA TYR A 166 16.31 -17.30 0.02
C TYR A 166 15.93 -16.61 -1.30
N TYR A 167 15.34 -15.43 -1.25
CA TYR A 167 14.94 -14.72 -2.47
C TYR A 167 16.12 -14.15 -3.27
N ALA A 168 17.24 -13.79 -2.62
CA ALA A 168 18.47 -13.44 -3.32
C ALA A 168 19.03 -14.63 -4.13
N LEU A 169 19.04 -15.83 -3.53
CA LEU A 169 19.46 -17.06 -4.21
C LEU A 169 18.53 -17.41 -5.38
N LEU A 170 17.22 -17.18 -5.25
CA LEU A 170 16.27 -17.37 -6.35
C LEU A 170 16.53 -16.40 -7.51
N GLY A 171 16.76 -15.12 -7.23
CA GLY A 171 17.14 -14.13 -8.24
C GLY A 171 18.45 -14.46 -8.96
N ASP A 172 19.43 -14.98 -8.22
CA ASP A 172 20.72 -15.49 -8.72
C ASP A 172 20.63 -16.86 -9.42
N LYS A 173 19.45 -17.48 -9.47
CA LYS A 173 19.22 -18.83 -10.02
C LYS A 173 19.99 -19.95 -9.30
N LYS A 174 20.39 -19.72 -8.04
CA LYS A 174 21.06 -20.70 -7.17
C LYS A 174 20.03 -21.59 -6.47
N TYR A 175 19.21 -22.28 -7.25
CA TYR A 175 18.00 -22.97 -6.75
C TYR A 175 18.28 -24.08 -5.74
N GLN A 176 19.37 -24.84 -5.88
CA GLN A 176 19.75 -25.86 -4.91
C GLN A 176 20.02 -25.26 -3.52
N GLN A 177 20.71 -24.11 -3.49
CA GLN A 177 21.03 -23.42 -2.24
C GLN A 177 19.77 -22.84 -1.61
N ALA A 178 18.88 -22.26 -2.44
CA ALA A 178 17.58 -21.77 -1.98
C ALA A 178 16.70 -22.90 -1.42
N TRP A 179 16.67 -24.05 -2.10
CA TRP A 179 15.93 -25.24 -1.65
C TRP A 179 16.43 -25.74 -0.30
N ASN A 180 17.75 -25.71 -0.06
CA ASN A 180 18.34 -26.13 1.22
C ASN A 180 17.94 -25.25 2.43
N LEU A 181 17.38 -24.05 2.22
CA LEU A 181 16.89 -23.17 3.30
C LEU A 181 15.51 -23.56 3.83
N TRP A 182 14.86 -24.53 3.20
CA TRP A 182 13.61 -25.09 3.68
C TRP A 182 13.85 -26.15 4.75
N SER A 183 12.87 -26.26 5.65
CA SER A 183 12.86 -27.26 6.73
C SER A 183 12.98 -28.68 6.17
N ASP A 184 13.41 -29.59 7.04
CA ASP A 184 13.63 -31.01 6.71
C ASP A 184 14.61 -31.22 5.54
N GLY A 185 15.60 -30.34 5.45
CA GLY A 185 16.63 -30.37 4.42
C GLY A 185 16.04 -30.21 3.02
N GLY A 186 15.15 -29.23 2.85
CA GLY A 186 14.50 -28.95 1.58
C GLY A 186 13.10 -29.54 1.39
N LYS A 187 12.77 -30.61 2.11
CA LYS A 187 11.55 -31.41 1.87
C LYS A 187 10.26 -30.66 2.22
N ALA A 188 10.32 -29.70 3.15
CA ALA A 188 9.17 -28.86 3.49
C ALA A 188 8.66 -28.00 2.32
N SER A 189 9.48 -27.80 1.26
CA SER A 189 9.03 -27.17 0.01
C SER A 189 7.94 -27.97 -0.72
N GLY A 190 7.74 -29.24 -0.37
CA GLY A 190 6.86 -30.15 -1.08
C GLY A 190 7.40 -30.61 -2.44
N MET A 191 8.65 -30.28 -2.77
CA MET A 191 9.29 -30.61 -4.04
C MET A 191 10.66 -31.25 -3.84
N THR A 192 11.08 -32.06 -4.80
CA THR A 192 12.50 -32.43 -4.93
C THR A 192 13.30 -31.20 -5.37
N ALA A 193 14.61 -31.19 -5.11
CA ALA A 193 15.45 -30.07 -5.51
C ALA A 193 15.41 -29.79 -7.03
N GLN A 194 15.32 -30.85 -7.85
CA GLN A 194 15.19 -30.71 -9.31
C GLN A 194 13.85 -30.12 -9.71
N ALA A 195 12.74 -30.61 -9.14
CA ALA A 195 11.41 -30.09 -9.43
C ALA A 195 11.26 -28.63 -8.96
N PHE A 196 11.85 -28.31 -7.81
CA PHE A 196 11.93 -26.95 -7.29
C PHE A 196 12.64 -26.03 -8.27
N ALA A 197 13.85 -26.40 -8.74
CA ALA A 197 14.58 -25.61 -9.73
C ALA A 197 13.78 -25.42 -11.03
N ALA A 198 13.21 -26.51 -11.57
CA ALA A 198 12.41 -26.47 -12.80
C ALA A 198 11.16 -25.57 -12.68
N SER A 199 10.60 -25.43 -11.49
CA SER A 199 9.43 -24.55 -11.26
C SER A 199 9.71 -23.08 -11.57
N PHE A 200 10.98 -22.68 -11.59
CA PHE A 200 11.41 -21.32 -11.91
C PHE A 200 11.74 -21.09 -13.39
N ASP A 201 11.71 -22.12 -14.25
CA ASP A 201 12.11 -22.00 -15.66
C ASP A 201 11.25 -21.04 -16.48
N LYS A 202 10.03 -20.74 -16.03
CA LYS A 202 9.14 -19.79 -16.71
C LYS A 202 9.48 -18.33 -16.44
N TYR A 203 10.30 -18.03 -15.43
CA TYR A 203 10.65 -16.66 -15.06
C TYR A 203 11.90 -16.20 -15.80
N GLU A 204 11.84 -14.99 -16.35
CA GLU A 204 12.98 -14.22 -16.83
C GLU A 204 13.69 -13.56 -15.64
N SER A 205 12.93 -12.99 -14.72
CA SER A 205 13.39 -12.43 -13.44
C SER A 205 12.43 -12.75 -12.31
N TYR A 206 12.98 -12.90 -11.09
CA TYR A 206 12.22 -13.21 -9.88
C TYR A 206 12.87 -12.51 -8.69
N ASN A 207 12.24 -11.44 -8.21
CA ASN A 207 12.73 -10.60 -7.13
C ASN A 207 11.70 -10.53 -6.01
N ALA A 208 12.12 -10.09 -4.82
CA ALA A 208 11.22 -9.94 -3.69
C ALA A 208 11.54 -8.71 -2.84
N GLN A 209 10.50 -8.07 -2.32
CA GLN A 209 10.60 -7.22 -1.14
C GLN A 209 10.27 -8.03 0.10
N ILE A 210 11.10 -7.86 1.12
CA ILE A 210 10.93 -8.52 2.41
C ILE A 210 10.45 -7.47 3.40
N GLY A 211 9.30 -7.71 4.02
CA GLY A 211 8.77 -6.84 5.06
C GLY A 211 9.37 -7.13 6.43
N ALA A 212 8.97 -6.32 7.42
CA ALA A 212 9.38 -6.52 8.79
C ALA A 212 8.92 -7.90 9.29
N PRO A 213 9.77 -8.67 9.99
CA PRO A 213 9.35 -9.92 10.60
C PRO A 213 8.36 -9.65 11.73
N GLY A 214 7.39 -10.56 11.89
CA GLY A 214 6.51 -10.58 13.06
C GLY A 214 7.24 -10.94 14.35
N ALA A 215 6.50 -10.95 15.45
CA ALA A 215 7.00 -11.44 16.72
C ALA A 215 7.35 -12.94 16.65
N ILE A 216 8.23 -13.37 17.55
CA ILE A 216 8.49 -14.80 17.73
C ILE A 216 7.31 -15.41 18.48
N GLU A 217 6.68 -16.40 17.85
CA GLU A 217 5.58 -17.16 18.43
C GLU A 217 6.08 -18.54 18.87
N GLY A 218 5.80 -18.90 20.13
CA GLY A 218 6.14 -20.21 20.68
C GLY A 218 5.12 -21.28 20.31
N GLY A 219 5.60 -22.45 19.91
CA GLY A 219 4.83 -23.68 19.74
C GLY A 219 5.44 -24.85 20.52
N ALA A 220 4.88 -26.05 20.34
CA ALA A 220 5.39 -27.26 20.99
C ALA A 220 6.81 -27.61 20.50
N GLY A 221 7.83 -27.24 21.29
CA GLY A 221 9.24 -27.51 20.99
C GLY A 221 9.82 -26.72 19.81
N SER A 222 9.12 -25.71 19.31
CA SER A 222 9.56 -24.89 18.18
C SER A 222 9.12 -23.44 18.36
N MET A 223 9.80 -22.55 17.67
CA MET A 223 9.43 -21.15 17.50
C MET A 223 9.10 -20.88 16.04
N PHE A 224 8.24 -19.90 15.83
CA PHE A 224 7.77 -19.47 14.52
C PHE A 224 7.91 -17.97 14.37
N VAL A 225 8.19 -17.53 13.14
CA VAL A 225 8.17 -16.11 12.75
C VAL A 225 7.53 -16.05 11.36
N THR A 226 6.59 -15.12 11.18
CA THR A 226 5.99 -14.83 9.88
C THR A 226 6.62 -13.60 9.27
N VAL A 227 7.00 -13.68 8.01
CA VAL A 227 7.61 -12.57 7.24
C VAL A 227 6.75 -12.29 6.01
N PRO A 228 6.13 -11.10 5.90
CA PRO A 228 5.37 -10.74 4.71
C PRO A 228 6.31 -10.45 3.54
N VAL A 229 5.96 -10.95 2.36
CA VAL A 229 6.79 -10.83 1.16
C VAL A 229 5.95 -10.42 -0.04
N VAL A 230 6.52 -9.56 -0.89
CA VAL A 230 6.00 -9.20 -2.20
C VAL A 230 6.99 -9.65 -3.27
N ILE A 231 6.59 -10.59 -4.12
CA ILE A 231 7.35 -11.04 -5.29
C ILE A 231 6.99 -10.16 -6.47
N TYR A 232 8.00 -9.75 -7.22
CA TYR A 232 7.85 -9.05 -8.48
C TYR A 232 8.89 -9.55 -9.51
N GLY A 233 8.54 -9.52 -10.78
CA GLY A 233 9.43 -9.99 -11.83
C GLY A 233 8.73 -10.11 -13.16
N LYS A 234 9.27 -10.97 -14.02
CA LYS A 234 8.81 -11.12 -15.40
C LYS A 234 8.89 -12.57 -15.83
N LEU A 235 7.86 -13.03 -16.54
CA LEU A 235 7.89 -14.32 -17.25
C LEU A 235 8.70 -14.18 -18.53
N LYS A 236 9.29 -15.29 -19.00
CA LYS A 236 9.96 -15.35 -20.32
C LYS A 236 9.04 -14.96 -21.48
N THR A 237 7.72 -15.02 -21.28
CA THR A 237 6.70 -14.58 -22.25
C THR A 237 6.54 -13.07 -22.33
N GLY A 238 7.19 -12.30 -21.45
CA GLY A 238 6.99 -10.86 -21.35
C GLY A 238 6.07 -10.44 -20.21
N ALA A 239 5.18 -11.32 -19.76
CA ALA A 239 4.14 -10.97 -18.79
C ALA A 239 4.73 -10.67 -17.40
N PRO A 240 4.26 -9.62 -16.71
CA PRO A 240 4.72 -9.30 -15.37
C PRO A 240 4.23 -10.32 -14.35
N VAL A 241 5.01 -10.47 -13.28
CA VAL A 241 4.67 -11.30 -12.12
C VAL A 241 4.57 -10.40 -10.93
N HIS A 242 3.48 -10.50 -10.18
CA HIS A 242 3.32 -9.80 -8.92
C HIS A 242 2.49 -10.66 -7.95
N MET A 243 3.04 -10.95 -6.77
CA MET A 243 2.39 -11.79 -5.77
C MET A 243 2.71 -11.29 -4.37
N LYS A 244 1.73 -11.32 -3.48
CA LYS A 244 1.91 -11.00 -2.07
C LYS A 244 1.48 -12.19 -1.22
N GLY A 245 2.22 -12.44 -0.15
CA GLY A 245 1.93 -13.53 0.76
C GLY A 245 3.02 -13.69 1.79
N ASP A 246 2.73 -14.55 2.75
CA ASP A 246 3.59 -14.73 3.91
C ASP A 246 4.55 -15.91 3.72
N VAL A 247 5.72 -15.79 4.34
CA VAL A 247 6.68 -16.87 4.52
C VAL A 247 6.76 -17.17 6.01
N ASN A 248 6.48 -18.41 6.38
CA ASN A 248 6.54 -18.86 7.76
C ASN A 248 7.86 -19.58 8.00
N LEU A 249 8.63 -19.10 8.98
CA LEU A 249 9.89 -19.69 9.40
C LEU A 249 9.64 -20.50 10.66
N ARG A 250 10.38 -21.60 10.79
CA ARG A 250 10.40 -22.45 11.98
C ARG A 250 11.83 -22.69 12.45
N ARG A 251 12.01 -22.72 13.76
CA ARG A 251 13.24 -23.12 14.46
C ARG A 251 12.87 -24.05 15.61
N VAL A 252 13.63 -25.12 15.84
CA VAL A 252 13.49 -25.95 17.04
C VAL A 252 14.14 -25.25 18.24
N ASN A 253 13.50 -25.34 19.41
CA ASN A 253 14.03 -24.73 20.63
C ASN A 253 15.40 -25.30 21.01
N ASP A 254 16.17 -24.56 21.81
CA ASP A 254 17.46 -25.01 22.34
C ASP A 254 17.31 -26.06 23.44
N VAL A 255 16.83 -27.24 23.06
CA VAL A 255 16.57 -28.38 23.95
C VAL A 255 17.57 -29.52 23.70
N PRO A 256 17.92 -30.30 24.74
CA PRO A 256 18.73 -31.50 24.59
C PRO A 256 18.12 -32.46 23.55
N GLY A 257 18.91 -32.85 22.55
CA GLY A 257 18.49 -33.75 21.45
C GLY A 257 18.17 -33.04 20.13
N ALA A 258 18.00 -31.72 20.11
CA ALA A 258 17.91 -30.96 18.86
C ALA A 258 19.29 -30.81 18.23
N THR A 259 19.42 -31.02 16.92
CA THR A 259 20.67 -30.81 16.18
C THR A 259 20.95 -29.32 15.97
N ASP A 260 22.21 -28.95 15.75
CA ASP A 260 22.59 -27.55 15.47
C ASP A 260 21.84 -26.97 14.27
N GLU A 261 21.51 -27.81 13.29
CA GLU A 261 20.75 -27.39 12.11
C GLU A 261 19.27 -27.17 12.41
N GLN A 262 18.66 -28.03 13.23
CA GLN A 262 17.28 -27.87 13.69
C GLN A 262 17.07 -26.59 14.51
N ARG A 263 18.13 -26.14 15.20
CA ARG A 263 18.12 -24.91 16.01
C ARG A 263 18.35 -23.64 15.18
N LYS A 264 18.41 -23.71 13.86
CA LYS A 264 18.40 -22.54 12.97
C LYS A 264 17.00 -22.29 12.42
N TRP A 265 16.76 -21.07 11.93
CA TRP A 265 15.55 -20.74 11.19
C TRP A 265 15.57 -21.40 9.80
N HIS A 266 14.46 -22.03 9.45
CA HIS A 266 14.21 -22.65 8.15
C HIS A 266 12.83 -22.29 7.65
N ILE A 267 12.63 -22.23 6.33
CA ILE A 267 11.30 -22.02 5.74
C ILE A 267 10.44 -23.26 6.01
N ALA A 268 9.32 -23.07 6.70
CA ALA A 268 8.35 -24.14 6.97
C ALA A 268 7.31 -24.22 5.86
N ASP A 269 6.76 -23.07 5.46
CA ASP A 269 5.80 -22.95 4.38
C ASP A 269 5.77 -21.52 3.80
N THR A 270 5.10 -21.39 2.66
CA THR A 270 4.79 -20.09 2.07
C THR A 270 3.41 -20.08 1.45
N ALA A 271 2.71 -18.95 1.62
CA ALA A 271 1.45 -18.67 0.95
C ALA A 271 1.65 -18.23 -0.52
N LEU A 272 2.90 -17.99 -0.94
CA LEU A 272 3.26 -17.50 -2.27
C LEU A 272 3.23 -18.64 -3.29
N LYS A 273 2.04 -19.00 -3.73
CA LYS A 273 1.84 -19.86 -4.90
C LYS A 273 1.90 -19.00 -6.16
N PRO A 274 2.57 -19.45 -7.24
CA PRO A 274 2.40 -18.85 -8.55
C PRO A 274 0.90 -18.79 -8.86
N SER A 275 0.33 -17.58 -8.91
CA SER A 275 -1.02 -17.42 -9.44
C SER A 275 -1.01 -17.93 -10.88
N PRO A 276 -1.88 -18.86 -11.26
CA PRO A 276 -2.20 -19.04 -12.67
C PRO A 276 -2.85 -17.73 -13.09
N GLY A 277 -2.09 -16.85 -13.75
CA GLY A 277 -2.68 -15.73 -14.48
C GLY A 277 -3.74 -16.28 -15.42
N GLY A 278 -4.90 -15.62 -15.44
CA GLY A 278 -6.05 -16.01 -16.27
C GLY A 278 -5.81 -15.94 -17.77
#